data_AF-X1IQU8-F1
#
_entry.id   AF-X1IQU8-F1
#
_cell.length_a   1.000
_cell.length_b   1.000
_cell.length_c   1.000
_cell.angle_alpha   90.00
_cell.angle_beta   90.00
_cell.angle_gamma   90.00
#
_symmetry.space_group_name_H-M   'P 1'
#
loop_
_entity.id
_entity.type
_entity.pdbx_description
1 polymer ?
#
loop_
_entity_poly.entity_id
_entity_poly.type
_entity_poly.pdbx_seq_one_letter_code
_entity_poly.pdbx_strand_id
1 'polypeptide(L)'
;SQAKLTYGGVARALGFTEIPPRDPKADSMVEGLKVAAECSRMLREKRMKRGALDFDLPEAVVKLDAEGKPITVSKRSGDPGMKKAYQLIEELMIFANESVARWLLEHELPGVYRVHLPPDPKKLDKLAAMCEMLGVDFDVENTQTPKGLADLLKTFATHPLSNVLNNLLLRSMKQATYDVQNLGHFGLASEAYLHFTSPIRRYPDLVDHRIIHAAVGEAEDGGRDQKARRRRIQAVGDMDKLTEAATQSSLAER
;
A
#
# COMPACT_ATOMS: atom_id res chain seq x y z
N SER A 1 -11.50 -7.80 19.81
CA SER A 1 -12.29 -6.88 18.97
C SER A 1 -13.69 -6.75 19.56
N GLN A 2 -14.27 -5.55 19.58
CA GLN A 2 -15.63 -5.29 20.13
C GLN A 2 -16.74 -5.37 19.06
N ALA A 3 -16.40 -5.25 17.76
CA ALA A 3 -17.36 -5.38 16.67
C ALA A 3 -16.68 -5.77 15.33
N LYS A 4 -17.48 -6.28 14.40
CA LYS A 4 -17.14 -6.43 12.98
C LYS A 4 -17.94 -5.39 12.22
N LEU A 5 -17.25 -4.49 11.52
CA LEU A 5 -17.84 -3.38 10.78
C LEU A 5 -17.74 -3.63 9.27
N THR A 6 -18.60 -2.97 8.50
CA THR A 6 -18.54 -2.96 7.04
C THR A 6 -18.09 -1.58 6.54
N TYR A 7 -17.44 -1.51 5.38
CA TYR A 7 -17.08 -0.21 4.79
C TYR A 7 -18.30 0.69 4.56
N GLY A 8 -19.44 0.11 4.16
CA GLY A 8 -20.70 0.83 4.02
C GLY A 8 -21.21 1.40 5.34
N GLY A 9 -21.21 0.59 6.39
CA GLY A 9 -21.58 1.03 7.74
C GLY A 9 -20.66 2.13 8.26
N VAL A 10 -19.34 2.00 8.10
CA VAL A 10 -18.36 3.02 8.49
C VAL A 10 -18.55 4.31 7.69
N ALA A 11 -18.74 4.20 6.37
CA ALA A 11 -18.98 5.36 5.51
C ALA A 11 -20.27 6.11 5.89
N ARG A 12 -21.34 5.37 6.26
CA ARG A 12 -22.60 5.95 6.74
C ARG A 12 -22.45 6.60 8.11
N ALA A 13 -21.80 5.92 9.06
CA ALA A 13 -21.59 6.42 10.42
C ALA A 13 -20.73 7.69 10.46
N LEU A 14 -19.73 7.78 9.57
CA LEU A 14 -18.89 8.97 9.41
C LEU A 14 -19.52 10.08 8.56
N GLY A 15 -20.73 9.88 8.03
CA GLY A 15 -21.41 10.85 7.18
C GLY A 15 -20.74 11.07 5.83
N PHE A 16 -19.95 10.10 5.34
CA PHE A 16 -19.31 10.19 4.03
C PHE A 16 -20.29 9.98 2.87
N THR A 17 -21.37 9.24 3.11
CA THR A 17 -22.42 8.91 2.13
C THR A 17 -23.70 8.56 2.86
N GLU A 18 -24.82 8.66 2.15
CA GLU A 18 -26.14 8.27 2.66
C GLU A 18 -26.69 6.97 2.07
N ILE A 19 -25.98 6.41 1.10
CA ILE A 19 -26.43 5.30 0.26
C ILE A 19 -26.50 3.96 1.02
N PRO A 20 -25.42 3.49 1.69
CA PRO A 20 -25.49 2.24 2.44
C PRO A 20 -26.40 2.34 3.67
N PRO A 21 -27.01 1.21 4.09
CA PRO A 21 -27.83 1.19 5.29
C PRO A 21 -27.01 1.54 6.53
N ARG A 22 -27.67 2.10 7.56
CA ARG A 22 -27.03 2.32 8.86
C ARG A 22 -26.61 1.00 9.47
N ASP A 23 -25.45 1.02 10.13
CA ASP A 23 -24.90 -0.10 10.88
C ASP A 23 -24.83 0.32 12.36
N PRO A 24 -25.75 -0.16 13.21
CA PRO A 24 -25.80 0.25 14.63
C PRO A 24 -24.48 0.01 15.38
N LYS A 25 -23.65 -0.94 14.95
CA LYS A 25 -22.34 -1.19 15.55
C LYS A 25 -21.31 -0.15 15.12
N ALA A 26 -21.38 0.34 13.88
CA ALA A 26 -20.55 1.45 13.44
C ALA A 26 -20.99 2.76 14.10
N ASP A 27 -22.31 2.99 14.17
CA ASP A 27 -22.90 4.19 14.80
C ASP A 27 -22.52 4.30 16.28
N SER A 28 -22.51 3.19 17.03
CA SER A 28 -22.10 3.18 18.44
C SER A 28 -20.59 3.42 18.66
N MET A 29 -19.77 3.28 17.61
CA MET A 29 -18.32 3.48 17.65
C MET A 29 -17.88 4.77 16.92
N VAL A 30 -18.82 5.64 16.55
CA VAL A 30 -18.59 6.79 15.67
C VAL A 30 -17.48 7.73 16.18
N GLU A 31 -17.37 7.95 17.49
CA GLU A 31 -16.34 8.84 18.03
C GLU A 31 -14.93 8.29 17.81
N GLY A 32 -14.71 6.99 17.99
CA GLY A 32 -13.43 6.35 17.67
C GLY A 32 -13.14 6.34 16.17
N LEU A 33 -14.19 6.14 15.35
CA LEU A 33 -14.06 6.20 13.89
C LEU A 33 -13.70 7.61 13.40
N LYS A 34 -14.22 8.67 14.04
CA LYS A 34 -13.87 10.07 13.71
C LYS A 34 -12.39 10.33 13.97
N VAL A 35 -11.86 9.88 15.09
CA VAL A 35 -10.41 9.98 15.39
C VAL A 35 -9.59 9.24 14.34
N ALA A 36 -9.96 8.00 14.00
CA ALA A 36 -9.27 7.24 12.96
C ALA A 36 -9.33 7.92 11.58
N ALA A 37 -10.46 8.53 11.23
CA ALA A 37 -10.64 9.29 9.99
C ALA A 37 -9.76 10.54 9.96
N GLU A 38 -9.67 11.27 11.08
CA GLU A 38 -8.81 12.44 11.19
C GLU A 38 -7.32 12.07 11.06
N CYS A 39 -6.87 11.04 11.78
CA CYS A 39 -5.50 10.54 11.66
C CYS A 39 -5.19 10.10 10.23
N SER A 40 -6.09 9.35 9.60
CA SER A 40 -5.95 8.92 8.21
C SER A 40 -5.82 10.10 7.25
N ARG A 41 -6.64 11.14 7.40
CA ARG A 41 -6.55 12.36 6.58
C ARG A 41 -5.17 13.02 6.71
N MET A 42 -4.68 13.19 7.94
CA MET A 42 -3.37 13.79 8.19
C MET A 42 -2.22 12.95 7.60
N LEU A 43 -2.32 11.63 7.68
CA LEU A 43 -1.36 10.70 7.07
C LEU A 43 -1.38 10.81 5.54
N ARG A 44 -2.57 10.85 4.92
CA ARG A 44 -2.72 11.06 3.48
C ARG A 44 -2.09 12.36 3.03
N GLU A 45 -2.38 13.46 3.71
CA GLU A 45 -1.81 14.77 3.38
C GLU A 45 -0.27 14.75 3.39
N LYS A 46 0.32 14.13 4.41
CA LYS A 46 1.78 13.95 4.49
C LYS A 46 2.30 13.09 3.32
N ARG A 47 1.66 11.95 3.05
CA ARG A 47 2.04 11.03 1.96
C ARG A 47 1.96 11.68 0.58
N MET A 48 0.89 12.42 0.31
CA MET A 48 0.69 13.14 -0.95
C MET A 48 1.67 14.30 -1.09
N LYS A 49 2.00 15.01 0.00
CA LYS A 49 3.03 16.07 0.00
C LYS A 49 4.44 15.53 -0.31
N ARG A 50 4.74 14.28 0.07
CA ARG A 50 5.99 13.59 -0.31
C ARG A 50 6.05 13.23 -1.80
N GLY A 51 4.93 13.21 -2.51
CA GLY A 51 4.85 12.84 -3.93
C GLY A 51 4.42 11.40 -4.17
N ALA A 52 3.61 10.81 -3.28
CA ALA A 52 3.00 9.52 -3.55
C ALA A 52 2.07 9.59 -4.78
N LEU A 53 2.04 8.52 -5.57
CA LEU A 53 1.21 8.42 -6.76
C LEU A 53 -0.17 7.90 -6.37
N ASP A 54 -1.22 8.64 -6.77
CA ASP A 54 -2.62 8.29 -6.49
C ASP A 54 -3.33 8.04 -7.82
N PHE A 55 -3.23 6.81 -8.31
CA PHE A 55 -3.90 6.41 -9.54
C PHE A 55 -5.38 6.16 -9.27
N ASP A 56 -6.25 6.93 -9.93
CA ASP A 56 -7.68 6.66 -9.94
C ASP A 56 -8.03 5.65 -11.04
N LEU A 57 -7.71 4.37 -10.80
CA LEU A 57 -8.02 3.30 -11.73
C LEU A 57 -9.42 2.74 -11.46
N PRO A 58 -10.26 2.54 -12.50
CA PRO A 58 -11.55 1.89 -12.33
C PRO A 58 -11.34 0.41 -11.97
N GLU A 59 -11.62 0.03 -10.72
CA GLU A 59 -11.60 -1.37 -10.31
C GLU A 59 -12.86 -2.11 -10.78
N ALA A 60 -12.69 -3.29 -11.38
CA ALA A 60 -13.80 -4.16 -11.77
C ALA A 60 -14.25 -5.05 -10.60
N VAL A 61 -15.56 -5.17 -10.42
CA VAL A 61 -16.22 -6.07 -9.47
C VAL A 61 -17.05 -7.07 -10.25
N VAL A 62 -16.63 -8.34 -10.17
CA VAL A 62 -17.35 -9.46 -10.75
C VAL A 62 -18.42 -9.93 -9.77
N LYS A 63 -19.69 -9.90 -10.16
CA LYS A 63 -20.78 -10.51 -9.41
C LYS A 63 -20.96 -11.95 -9.88
N LEU A 64 -20.96 -12.88 -8.93
CA LEU A 64 -21.16 -14.30 -9.16
C LEU A 64 -22.59 -14.71 -8.77
N ASP A 65 -23.12 -15.77 -9.37
CA ASP A 65 -24.35 -16.44 -8.93
C ASP A 65 -24.07 -17.40 -7.76
N ALA A 66 -25.10 -18.11 -7.31
CA ALA A 66 -25.03 -19.05 -6.19
C ALA A 66 -24.08 -20.23 -6.49
N GLU A 67 -23.90 -20.55 -7.77
CA GLU A 67 -23.03 -21.59 -8.28
C GLU A 67 -21.59 -21.10 -8.55
N GLY A 68 -21.31 -19.82 -8.29
CA GLY A 68 -19.99 -19.21 -8.44
C GLY A 68 -19.66 -18.77 -9.87
N LYS A 69 -20.63 -18.77 -10.79
CA LYS A 69 -20.44 -18.35 -12.18
C LYS A 69 -20.64 -16.83 -12.32
N PRO A 70 -19.79 -16.13 -13.10
CA PRO A 70 -19.94 -14.69 -13.33
C PRO A 70 -21.25 -14.32 -14.03
N ILE A 71 -22.05 -13.49 -13.37
CA ILE A 71 -23.28 -12.90 -13.93
C ILE A 71 -22.98 -11.57 -14.61
N THR A 72 -22.19 -10.72 -13.96
CA THR A 72 -21.90 -9.37 -14.47
C THR A 72 -20.59 -8.82 -13.92
N VAL A 73 -19.98 -7.90 -14.67
CA VAL A 73 -18.83 -7.12 -14.24
C VAL A 73 -19.27 -5.67 -14.14
N SER A 74 -19.29 -5.13 -12.93
CA SER A 74 -19.58 -3.72 -12.65
C SER A 74 -18.33 -3.01 -12.19
N LYS A 75 -18.20 -1.69 -12.42
CA LYS A 75 -17.16 -0.92 -11.74
C LYS A 75 -17.46 -0.91 -10.22
N ARG A 76 -16.42 -1.02 -9.38
CA ARG A 76 -16.55 -0.86 -7.93
C ARG A 76 -17.27 0.46 -7.66
N SER A 77 -18.23 0.43 -6.73
CA SER A 77 -19.20 1.50 -6.48
C SER A 77 -18.55 2.89 -6.60
N GLY A 78 -18.97 3.69 -7.57
CA GLY A 78 -18.48 5.05 -7.78
C GLY A 78 -18.92 6.05 -6.70
N ASP A 79 -19.47 5.57 -5.58
CA ASP A 79 -19.84 6.40 -4.44
C ASP A 79 -18.56 6.99 -3.80
N PRO A 80 -18.36 8.32 -3.86
CA PRO A 80 -17.21 8.96 -3.26
C PRO A 80 -17.11 8.70 -1.74
N GLY A 81 -18.22 8.48 -1.06
CA GLY A 81 -18.20 8.21 0.38
C GLY A 81 -17.66 6.83 0.73
N MET A 82 -17.94 5.81 -0.09
CA MET A 82 -17.32 4.49 0.05
C MET A 82 -15.82 4.56 -0.16
N LYS A 83 -15.35 5.32 -1.17
CA LYS A 83 -13.92 5.54 -1.43
C LYS A 83 -13.20 6.10 -0.19
N LYS A 84 -13.80 7.08 0.51
CA LYS A 84 -13.24 7.62 1.76
C LYS A 84 -13.10 6.58 2.87
N ALA A 85 -14.06 5.67 3.01
CA ALA A 85 -13.97 4.60 4.03
C ALA A 85 -12.88 3.57 3.68
N TYR A 86 -12.68 3.24 2.41
CA TYR A 86 -11.56 2.40 1.97
C TYR A 86 -10.22 3.09 2.22
N GLN A 87 -10.10 4.35 1.80
CA GLN A 87 -8.91 5.18 2.01
C GLN A 87 -8.55 5.30 3.50
N LEU A 88 -9.56 5.38 4.38
CA LEU A 88 -9.34 5.42 5.83
C LEU A 88 -8.42 4.28 6.28
N ILE A 89 -8.80 3.04 5.98
CA ILE A 89 -8.03 1.86 6.35
C ILE A 89 -6.72 1.78 5.56
N GLU A 90 -6.73 2.14 4.27
CA GLU A 90 -5.52 2.14 3.44
C GLU A 90 -4.39 2.96 4.07
N GLU A 91 -4.65 4.21 4.46
CA GLU A 91 -3.61 5.08 5.06
C GLU A 91 -3.09 4.52 6.40
N LEU A 92 -3.98 3.95 7.23
CA LEU A 92 -3.58 3.36 8.50
C LEU A 92 -2.69 2.13 8.29
N MET A 93 -3.01 1.29 7.29
CA MET A 93 -2.22 0.11 6.95
C MET A 93 -0.86 0.50 6.37
N ILE A 94 -0.81 1.51 5.49
CA ILE A 94 0.45 2.03 4.95
C ILE A 94 1.32 2.58 6.07
N PHE A 95 0.75 3.38 6.97
CA PHE A 95 1.48 3.92 8.10
C PHE A 95 2.05 2.83 9.02
N ALA A 96 1.28 1.79 9.32
CA ALA A 96 1.75 0.64 10.09
C ALA A 96 2.93 -0.07 9.40
N ASN A 97 2.79 -0.34 8.10
CA ASN A 97 3.82 -0.96 7.27
C ASN A 97 5.12 -0.13 7.23
N GLU A 98 5.02 1.19 6.98
CA GLU A 98 6.18 2.10 7.00
C GLU A 98 6.85 2.16 8.38
N SER A 99 6.04 2.14 9.45
CA SER A 99 6.56 2.20 10.82
C SER A 99 7.35 0.95 11.19
N VAL A 100 6.86 -0.22 10.80
CA VAL A 100 7.57 -1.48 11.00
C VAL A 100 8.85 -1.54 10.15
N ALA A 101 8.77 -1.12 8.88
CA ALA A 101 9.95 -1.07 8.01
C ALA A 101 11.07 -0.22 8.60
N ARG A 102 10.71 0.98 9.10
CA ARG A 102 11.65 1.90 9.74
C ARG A 102 12.21 1.31 11.03
N TRP A 103 11.37 0.68 11.85
CA TRP A 103 11.80 0.06 13.09
C TRP A 103 12.84 -1.04 12.86
N LEU A 104 12.66 -1.90 11.84
CA LEU A 104 13.65 -2.92 11.49
C LEU A 104 15.00 -2.29 11.09
N LEU A 105 14.96 -1.24 10.26
CA LEU A 105 16.18 -0.53 9.82
C LEU A 105 16.91 0.14 11.00
N GLU A 106 16.17 0.84 11.87
CA GLU A 106 16.72 1.51 13.06
C GLU A 106 17.38 0.54 14.04
N HIS A 107 16.95 -0.72 14.06
CA HIS A 107 17.49 -1.76 14.93
C HIS A 107 18.48 -2.71 14.22
N GLU A 108 18.85 -2.39 12.97
CA GLU A 108 19.74 -3.20 12.12
C GLU A 108 19.27 -4.66 12.01
N LEU A 109 17.95 -4.85 11.96
CA LEU A 109 17.33 -6.17 11.82
C LEU A 109 17.08 -6.47 10.35
N PRO A 110 17.22 -7.75 9.93
CA PRO A 110 16.84 -8.14 8.59
C PRO A 110 15.31 -8.05 8.41
N GLY A 111 14.84 -8.07 7.17
CA GLY A 111 13.41 -8.04 6.85
C GLY A 111 13.16 -8.32 5.38
N VAL A 112 11.91 -8.56 5.01
CA VAL A 112 11.50 -8.71 3.61
C VAL A 112 10.75 -7.45 3.18
N TYR A 113 11.46 -6.55 2.53
CA TYR A 113 10.92 -5.27 2.07
C TYR A 113 10.08 -5.45 0.81
N ARG A 114 9.06 -4.59 0.68
CA ARG A 114 8.28 -4.45 -0.55
C ARG A 114 8.83 -3.23 -1.29
N VAL A 115 9.65 -3.50 -2.30
CA VAL A 115 10.39 -2.48 -3.04
C VAL A 115 9.67 -2.11 -4.33
N HIS A 116 9.75 -0.84 -4.70
CA HIS A 116 9.25 -0.35 -5.98
C HIS A 116 10.28 0.62 -6.54
N LEU A 117 11.02 0.16 -7.54
CA LEU A 117 12.07 0.93 -8.20
C LEU A 117 11.49 2.01 -9.12
N PRO A 118 12.24 3.09 -9.39
CA PRO A 118 11.83 4.10 -10.36
C PRO A 118 11.58 3.50 -11.76
N PRO A 119 10.71 4.14 -12.57
CA PRO A 119 10.47 3.76 -13.96
C PRO A 119 11.77 3.65 -14.78
N ASP A 120 11.74 2.85 -15.83
CA ASP A 120 12.86 2.78 -16.78
C ASP A 120 12.91 4.08 -17.60
N PRO A 121 14.06 4.78 -17.70
CA PRO A 121 14.20 5.99 -18.49
C PRO A 121 13.69 5.83 -19.94
N LYS A 122 13.97 4.70 -20.60
CA LYS A 122 13.51 4.44 -21.97
C LYS A 122 11.99 4.33 -22.06
N LYS A 123 11.32 3.90 -20.99
CA LYS A 123 9.86 3.87 -20.91
C LYS A 123 9.29 5.26 -20.65
N LEU A 124 9.98 6.09 -19.86
CA LEU A 124 9.62 7.50 -19.67
C LEU A 124 9.77 8.29 -20.98
N ASP A 125 10.82 8.09 -21.76
CA ASP A 125 10.99 8.74 -23.06
C ASP A 125 9.83 8.42 -24.02
N LYS A 126 9.39 7.15 -24.04
CA LYS A 126 8.23 6.73 -24.82
C LYS A 126 6.94 7.36 -24.31
N LEU A 127 6.78 7.48 -23.00
CA LEU A 127 5.63 8.15 -22.41
C LEU A 127 5.62 9.63 -22.77
N ALA A 128 6.78 10.31 -22.71
CA ALA A 128 6.95 11.71 -23.08
C ALA A 128 6.49 11.96 -24.51
N ALA A 129 6.98 11.17 -25.47
CA ALA A 129 6.56 11.27 -26.87
C ALA A 129 5.04 11.09 -27.06
N MET A 130 4.41 10.17 -26.31
CA MET A 130 2.96 9.98 -26.35
C MET A 130 2.21 11.15 -25.70
N CYS A 131 2.73 11.73 -24.61
CA CYS A 131 2.16 12.90 -23.95
C CYS A 131 2.21 14.13 -24.86
N GLU A 132 3.34 14.38 -25.53
CA GLU A 132 3.50 15.47 -26.50
C GLU A 132 2.50 15.36 -27.66
N MET A 133 2.32 14.16 -28.23
CA MET A 133 1.33 13.91 -29.28
C MET A 133 -0.12 14.17 -28.82
N LEU A 134 -0.37 14.03 -27.52
CA LEU A 134 -1.66 14.26 -26.89
C LEU A 134 -1.81 15.68 -26.32
N GLY A 135 -0.84 16.57 -26.57
CA GLY A 135 -0.89 17.96 -26.12
C GLY A 135 -0.62 18.15 -24.63
N VAL A 136 0.10 17.23 -23.99
CA VAL A 136 0.49 17.31 -22.58
C VAL A 136 1.98 17.56 -22.48
N ASP A 137 2.36 18.64 -21.80
CA ASP A 137 3.75 18.97 -21.50
C ASP A 137 4.37 17.91 -20.58
N PHE A 138 5.59 17.49 -20.89
CA PHE A 138 6.26 16.39 -20.21
C PHE A 138 7.74 16.72 -19.98
N ASP A 139 8.11 16.87 -18.71
CA ASP A 139 9.49 17.05 -18.28
C ASP A 139 10.07 15.70 -17.82
N VAL A 140 10.95 15.12 -18.64
CA VAL A 140 11.60 13.82 -18.36
C VAL A 140 12.50 13.89 -17.12
N GLU A 141 13.19 15.01 -16.88
CA GLU A 141 14.09 15.14 -15.74
C GLU A 141 13.31 15.21 -14.43
N ASN A 142 12.26 16.03 -14.39
CA ASN A 142 11.40 16.16 -13.20
C ASN A 142 10.67 14.84 -12.86
N THR A 143 10.21 14.11 -13.89
CA THR A 143 9.44 12.86 -13.74
C THR A 143 10.26 11.65 -13.29
N GLN A 144 11.59 11.79 -13.14
CA GLN A 144 12.43 10.77 -12.48
C GLN A 144 12.22 10.72 -10.96
N THR A 145 11.60 11.74 -10.37
CA THR A 145 11.25 11.76 -8.94
C THR A 145 9.78 11.38 -8.72
N PRO A 146 9.42 10.78 -7.57
CA PRO A 146 8.02 10.51 -7.25
C PRO A 146 7.15 11.76 -7.32
N LYS A 147 7.67 12.89 -6.82
CA LYS A 147 6.97 14.16 -6.80
C LYS A 147 6.72 14.73 -8.20
N GLY A 148 7.73 14.77 -9.07
CA GLY A 148 7.54 15.26 -10.43
C GLY A 148 6.57 14.38 -11.22
N LEU A 149 6.62 13.06 -11.03
CA LEU A 149 5.65 12.15 -11.66
C LEU A 149 4.24 12.31 -11.07
N ALA A 150 4.11 12.56 -9.76
CA ALA A 150 2.83 12.87 -9.12
C ALA A 150 2.23 14.19 -9.61
N ASP A 151 3.07 15.20 -9.87
CA ASP A 151 2.62 16.49 -10.41
C ASP A 151 2.18 16.34 -11.87
N LEU A 152 2.89 15.56 -12.69
CA LEU A 152 2.42 15.16 -14.02
C LEU A 152 1.06 14.44 -13.95
N LEU A 153 0.92 13.46 -13.07
CA LEU A 153 -0.34 12.71 -12.90
C LEU A 153 -1.55 13.61 -12.61
N LYS A 154 -1.36 14.71 -11.87
CA LYS A 154 -2.43 15.70 -11.62
C LYS A 154 -2.89 16.41 -12.90
N THR A 155 -1.98 16.66 -13.84
CA THR A 155 -2.32 17.29 -15.13
C THR A 155 -3.23 16.40 -15.98
N PHE A 156 -3.14 15.08 -15.81
CA PHE A 156 -3.97 14.14 -16.56
C PHE A 156 -5.44 14.21 -16.14
N ALA A 157 -5.75 14.59 -14.90
CA ALA A 157 -7.10 14.54 -14.35
C ALA A 157 -8.10 15.42 -15.11
N THR A 158 -7.65 16.54 -15.67
CA THR A 158 -8.48 17.48 -16.45
C THR A 158 -8.48 17.17 -17.95
N HIS A 159 -7.66 16.23 -18.40
CA HIS A 159 -7.50 15.91 -19.81
C HIS A 159 -8.64 14.99 -20.32
N PRO A 160 -9.22 15.22 -21.52
CA PRO A 160 -10.28 14.37 -22.08
C PRO A 160 -9.89 12.89 -22.22
N LEU A 161 -8.59 12.62 -22.38
CA LEU A 161 -8.00 11.28 -22.49
C LEU A 161 -7.30 10.82 -21.20
N SER A 162 -7.71 11.33 -20.03
CA SER A 162 -7.14 11.00 -18.72
C SER A 162 -6.94 9.49 -18.51
N ASN A 163 -7.94 8.68 -18.87
CA ASN A 163 -7.86 7.22 -18.78
C ASN A 163 -6.74 6.62 -19.63
N VAL A 164 -6.50 7.16 -20.83
CA VAL A 164 -5.43 6.68 -21.72
C VAL A 164 -4.08 7.06 -21.13
N LEU A 165 -3.92 8.32 -20.73
CA LEU A 165 -2.70 8.84 -20.11
C LEU A 165 -2.33 8.09 -18.82
N ASN A 166 -3.31 7.86 -17.94
CA ASN A 166 -3.13 7.05 -16.71
C ASN A 166 -2.65 5.63 -17.01
N ASN A 167 -3.23 4.98 -18.04
CA ASN A 167 -2.80 3.64 -18.44
C ASN A 167 -1.40 3.61 -19.07
N LEU A 168 -1.06 4.61 -19.88
CA LEU A 168 0.28 4.73 -20.46
C LEU A 168 1.33 4.94 -19.37
N LEU A 169 1.06 5.84 -18.43
CA LEU A 169 1.91 6.08 -17.27
C LEU A 169 2.07 4.82 -16.43
N LEU A 170 0.97 4.13 -16.08
CA LEU A 170 1.04 2.89 -15.31
C LEU A 170 1.92 1.83 -15.99
N ARG A 171 1.85 1.69 -17.32
CA ARG A 171 2.69 0.75 -18.10
C ARG A 171 4.17 1.15 -18.16
N SER A 172 4.47 2.44 -17.98
CA SER A 172 5.84 2.94 -17.91
C SER A 172 6.52 2.55 -16.59
N MET A 173 5.73 2.33 -15.53
CA MET A 173 6.22 1.98 -14.20
C MET A 173 6.78 0.55 -14.12
N LYS A 174 7.57 0.30 -13.08
CA LYS A 174 8.01 -1.05 -12.70
C LYS A 174 6.96 -1.69 -11.80
N GLN A 175 6.87 -3.01 -11.82
CA GLN A 175 6.13 -3.73 -10.79
C GLN A 175 6.91 -3.68 -9.47
N ALA A 176 6.20 -3.55 -8.36
CA ALA A 176 6.80 -3.70 -7.04
C ALA A 176 7.12 -5.20 -6.79
N THR A 177 8.24 -5.47 -6.13
CA THR A 177 8.73 -6.82 -5.82
C THR A 177 9.12 -6.91 -4.35
N TYR A 178 9.33 -8.11 -3.84
CA TYR A 178 9.95 -8.29 -2.53
C TYR A 178 11.46 -8.41 -2.66
N ASP A 179 12.19 -7.81 -1.72
CA ASP A 179 13.65 -7.88 -1.63
C ASP A 179 14.08 -7.84 -0.16
N VAL A 180 15.24 -8.42 0.15
CA VAL A 180 15.83 -8.35 1.49
C VAL A 180 16.59 -7.03 1.71
N GLN A 181 16.95 -6.35 0.62
CA GLN A 181 17.51 -5.01 0.65
C GLN A 181 16.39 -3.98 0.58
N ASN A 182 16.45 -2.98 1.46
CA ASN A 182 15.56 -1.84 1.33
C ASN A 182 16.01 -0.93 0.17
N LEU A 183 15.24 -0.94 -0.92
CA LEU A 183 15.46 -0.09 -2.10
C LEU A 183 14.42 1.04 -2.21
N GLY A 184 13.64 1.26 -1.15
CA GLY A 184 12.54 2.22 -1.13
C GLY A 184 11.33 1.80 -1.98
N HIS A 185 10.30 2.63 -1.95
CA HIS A 185 9.06 2.42 -2.67
C HIS A 185 8.62 3.67 -3.43
N PHE A 186 9.03 3.76 -4.69
CA PHE A 186 8.82 4.91 -5.58
C PHE A 186 7.37 5.37 -5.61
N GLY A 187 6.42 4.47 -5.88
CA GLY A 187 5.00 4.84 -6.00
C GLY A 187 4.35 5.34 -4.70
N LEU A 188 4.92 5.04 -3.54
CA LEU A 188 4.44 5.53 -2.25
C LEU A 188 5.22 6.76 -1.76
N ALA A 189 6.25 7.17 -2.51
CA ALA A 189 7.26 8.14 -2.08
C ALA A 189 7.77 7.82 -0.66
N SER A 190 8.13 6.55 -0.43
CA SER A 190 8.55 6.04 0.87
C SER A 190 9.97 5.50 0.82
N GLU A 191 10.78 5.86 1.82
CA GLU A 191 12.17 5.41 1.94
C GLU A 191 12.27 3.95 2.42
N ALA A 192 11.26 3.45 3.13
CA ALA A 192 11.22 2.11 3.66
C ALA A 192 9.78 1.61 3.75
N TYR A 193 9.50 0.50 3.08
CA TYR A 193 8.17 -0.10 3.06
C TYR A 193 8.28 -1.64 3.04
N LEU A 194 7.45 -2.29 3.84
CA LEU A 194 7.28 -3.74 3.84
C LEU A 194 5.81 -4.08 4.05
N HIS A 195 5.45 -5.35 3.94
CA HIS A 195 4.09 -5.79 4.23
C HIS A 195 4.03 -6.43 5.61
N PHE A 196 3.18 -5.92 6.50
CA PHE A 196 3.04 -6.43 7.86
C PHE A 196 1.58 -6.69 8.29
N THR A 197 0.63 -6.04 7.64
CA THR A 197 -0.76 -5.96 8.10
C THR A 197 -1.65 -7.13 7.65
N SER A 198 -1.11 -8.18 7.04
CA SER A 198 -1.89 -9.31 6.52
C SER A 198 -1.18 -10.68 6.57
N PRO A 199 -0.62 -11.11 7.73
CA PRO A 199 0.13 -12.37 7.86
C PRO A 199 -0.68 -13.64 7.59
N ILE A 200 -2.01 -13.57 7.65
CA ILE A 200 -2.90 -14.72 7.36
C ILE A 200 -2.86 -15.11 5.88
N ARG A 201 -2.57 -14.15 4.98
CA ARG A 201 -2.71 -14.33 3.52
C ARG A 201 -1.46 -13.95 2.72
N ARG A 202 -0.40 -13.52 3.38
CA ARG A 202 0.87 -13.14 2.74
C ARG A 202 2.03 -13.69 3.56
N TYR A 203 2.89 -14.45 2.89
CA TYR A 203 4.04 -15.08 3.53
C TYR A 203 5.11 -14.06 3.98
N PRO A 204 5.44 -12.99 3.23
CA PRO A 204 6.38 -11.96 3.70
C PRO A 204 5.97 -11.33 5.03
N ASP A 205 4.69 -11.00 5.22
CA ASP A 205 4.18 -10.50 6.50
C ASP A 205 4.47 -11.50 7.63
N LEU A 206 4.26 -12.81 7.42
CA LEU A 206 4.56 -13.82 8.44
C LEU A 206 6.05 -13.88 8.79
N VAL A 207 6.93 -13.71 7.80
CA VAL A 207 8.37 -13.66 8.00
C VAL A 207 8.76 -12.46 8.87
N ASP A 208 8.29 -11.26 8.53
CA ASP A 208 8.57 -10.04 9.28
C ASP A 208 7.98 -10.10 10.70
N HIS A 209 6.78 -10.69 10.88
CA HIS A 209 6.20 -10.95 12.20
C HIS A 209 7.12 -11.83 13.07
N ARG A 210 7.73 -12.88 12.49
CA ARG A 210 8.67 -13.75 13.22
C ARG A 210 9.94 -13.02 13.62
N ILE A 211 10.47 -12.16 12.75
CA ILE A 211 11.64 -11.35 13.03
C ILE A 211 11.36 -10.39 14.19
N ILE A 212 10.26 -9.65 14.12
CA ILE A 212 9.86 -8.74 15.20
C ILE A 212 9.65 -9.51 16.49
N HIS A 213 8.92 -10.63 16.45
CA HIS A 213 8.69 -11.45 17.64
C HIS A 213 10.01 -11.96 18.25
N ALA A 214 10.99 -12.38 17.44
CA ALA A 214 12.30 -12.78 17.94
C ALA A 214 13.08 -11.60 18.57
N ALA A 215 12.86 -10.39 18.05
CA ALA A 215 13.52 -9.17 18.51
C ALA A 215 12.86 -8.53 19.74
N VAL A 216 11.53 -8.55 19.86
CA VAL A 216 10.81 -7.93 20.99
C VAL A 216 10.42 -8.94 22.06
N GLY A 217 10.29 -10.23 21.70
CA GLY A 217 9.80 -11.26 22.59
C GLY A 217 10.72 -11.42 23.80
N GLU A 218 10.11 -11.44 24.98
CA GLU A 218 10.81 -11.81 26.21
C GLU A 218 11.40 -13.22 26.05
N ALA A 219 12.59 -13.44 26.58
CA ALA A 219 12.96 -14.81 26.91
C ALA A 219 12.02 -15.25 28.04
N GLU A 220 11.52 -16.49 28.02
CA GLU A 220 10.73 -17.05 29.12
C GLU A 220 11.47 -16.94 30.49
N ASP A 221 12.78 -16.66 30.47
CA ASP A 221 13.67 -16.49 31.61
C ASP A 221 13.92 -15.02 32.06
N GLY A 222 13.04 -14.06 31.73
CA GLY A 222 13.09 -12.72 32.33
C GLY A 222 14.18 -11.78 31.79
N GLY A 223 14.26 -11.66 30.46
CA GLY A 223 14.89 -10.52 29.79
C GLY A 223 16.42 -10.38 29.89
N ARG A 224 17.14 -11.34 30.49
CA ARG A 224 18.58 -11.18 30.78
C ARG A 224 19.54 -11.83 29.79
N ASP A 225 19.10 -12.75 28.91
CA ASP A 225 20.01 -13.40 27.96
C ASP A 225 19.99 -12.76 26.56
N GLN A 226 20.84 -11.75 26.39
CA GLN A 226 21.10 -11.10 25.10
C GLN A 226 21.61 -12.10 24.03
N LYS A 227 22.26 -13.19 24.44
CA LYS A 227 22.77 -14.24 23.53
C LYS A 227 21.64 -15.11 22.99
N ALA A 228 20.68 -15.52 23.83
CA ALA A 228 19.47 -16.19 23.37
C ALA A 228 18.66 -15.32 22.41
N ARG A 229 18.50 -14.02 22.70
CA ARG A 229 17.86 -13.07 21.78
C ARG A 229 18.56 -13.02 20.42
N ARG A 230 19.87 -12.85 20.40
CA ARG A 230 20.67 -12.85 19.15
C ARG A 230 20.51 -14.15 18.35
N ARG A 231 20.53 -15.30 19.03
CA ARG A 231 20.32 -16.61 18.38
C ARG A 231 18.94 -16.73 17.75
N ARG A 232 17.88 -16.27 18.43
CA ARG A 232 16.52 -16.28 17.86
C ARG A 232 16.44 -15.41 16.61
N ILE A 233 16.99 -14.19 16.67
CA ILE A 233 17.05 -13.27 15.52
C ILE A 233 17.83 -13.92 14.37
N GLN A 234 18.99 -14.52 14.64
CA GLN A 234 19.80 -15.17 13.61
C GLN A 234 19.08 -16.37 12.97
N ALA A 235 18.29 -17.13 13.75
CA ALA A 235 17.57 -18.29 13.24
C ALA A 235 16.42 -17.91 12.28
N VAL A 236 15.73 -16.79 12.54
CA VAL A 236 14.64 -16.29 11.68
C VAL A 236 15.12 -15.30 10.61
N GLY A 237 16.27 -14.68 10.83
CA GLY A 237 16.93 -13.70 9.96
C GLY A 237 18.01 -14.29 9.06
N ASP A 238 17.94 -15.59 8.79
CA ASP A 238 18.81 -16.31 7.88
C ASP A 238 18.65 -15.75 6.45
N MET A 239 19.68 -15.07 5.95
CA MET A 239 19.60 -14.29 4.70
C MET A 239 19.28 -15.14 3.47
N ASP A 240 19.71 -16.39 3.42
CA ASP A 240 19.42 -17.28 2.29
C ASP A 240 17.92 -17.60 2.26
N LYS A 241 17.33 -17.90 3.43
CA LYS A 241 15.89 -18.15 3.56
C LYS A 241 15.05 -16.91 3.29
N LEU A 242 15.50 -15.74 3.73
CA LEU A 242 14.81 -14.48 3.47
C LEU A 242 14.84 -14.15 1.97
N THR A 243 15.97 -14.37 1.30
CA THR A 243 16.11 -14.17 -0.15
C THR A 243 15.22 -15.13 -0.92
N GLU A 244 15.14 -16.40 -0.50
CA GLU A 244 14.22 -17.37 -1.07
C GLU A 244 12.75 -16.94 -0.88
N ALA A 245 12.37 -16.54 0.33
CA ALA A 245 11.02 -16.06 0.64
C ALA A 245 10.63 -14.83 -0.21
N ALA A 246 11.54 -13.87 -0.36
CA ALA A 246 11.35 -12.69 -1.19
C ALA A 246 11.20 -13.05 -2.68
N THR A 247 12.03 -13.97 -3.17
CA THR A 247 12.00 -14.44 -4.56
C THR A 247 10.69 -15.17 -4.87
N GLN A 248 10.30 -16.15 -4.05
CA GLN A 248 9.07 -16.92 -4.23
C GLN A 248 7.83 -16.01 -4.16
N SER A 249 7.80 -15.07 -3.21
CA SER A 249 6.69 -14.13 -3.07
C SER A 249 6.59 -13.15 -4.24
N SER A 250 7.74 -12.77 -4.82
CA SER A 250 7.76 -11.93 -6.03
C SER A 250 7.28 -12.68 -7.26
N LEU A 251 7.60 -13.97 -7.38
CA LEU A 251 7.15 -14.80 -8.50
C LEU A 251 5.65 -15.11 -8.41
N ALA A 252 5.11 -15.33 -7.22
CA ALA A 252 3.68 -15.63 -7.01
C ALA A 252 2.75 -14.45 -7.34
N GLU A 253 3.27 -13.22 -7.38
CA GLU A 253 2.50 -12.01 -7.71
C GLU A 253 2.63 -11.56 -9.17
N ARG A 254 3.44 -12.26 -9.99
CA ARG A 254 3.56 -12.01 -11.44
C ARG A 254 2.47 -12.73 -12.22
#